data_AF-A0A6J5CZX2-F1
#
_entry.id   AF-A0A6J5CZX2-F1
#
_cell.length_a   1.000
_cell.length_b   1.000
_cell.length_c   1.000
_cell.angle_alpha   90.00
_cell.angle_beta   90.00
_cell.angle_gamma   90.00
#
_symmetry.space_group_name_H-M   'P 1'
#
loop_
_entity.id
_entity.type
_entity.pdbx_description
1 polymer ?
#
loop_
_entity_poly.entity_id
_entity_poly.type
_entity_poly.pdbx_seq_one_letter_code
_entity_poly.pdbx_strand_id
1 'polypeptide(L)'
;MGQSLVLIAGRLRMVSFTLFYYLWTAYADSQVSVIIHEASHFLDTMAATDEQYYITPFLPVWGRSHPDLAIDNAESIAGYVVDGD
;
A
#
# COMPACT_ATOMS: atom_id res chain seq x y z
N MET A 1 -9.61 -14.09 12.42
CA MET A 1 -8.94 -13.25 11.41
C MET A 1 -7.46 -13.28 11.76
N GLY A 2 -6.61 -13.78 10.86
CA GLY A 2 -5.22 -14.14 11.20
C GLY A 2 -4.23 -13.05 10.83
N GLN A 3 -3.50 -12.55 11.81
CA GLN A 3 -2.30 -11.74 11.62
C GLN A 3 -1.10 -12.68 11.58
N SER A 4 -0.11 -12.40 10.74
CA SER A 4 1.16 -13.14 10.72
C SER A 4 2.32 -12.19 10.89
N LEU A 5 3.36 -12.69 11.56
CA LEU A 5 4.61 -11.96 11.71
C LEU A 5 5.41 -12.12 10.43
N VAL A 6 5.68 -10.99 9.77
CA VAL A 6 6.58 -10.93 8.62
C VAL A 6 7.87 -10.23 9.06
N LEU A 7 9.01 -10.77 8.63
CA LEU A 7 10.31 -10.16 8.85
C LEU A 7 10.52 -9.10 7.76
N ILE A 8 10.37 -7.83 8.10
CA ILE A 8 10.64 -6.71 7.20
C ILE A 8 11.82 -5.94 7.78
N ALA A 9 12.88 -5.72 6.97
CA ALA A 9 14.10 -5.01 7.38
C ALA A 9 14.72 -5.51 8.71
N GLY A 10 14.72 -6.82 8.93
CA GLY A 10 15.32 -7.44 10.12
C GLY A 10 14.49 -7.32 11.41
N ARG A 11 13.25 -6.79 11.34
CA ARG A 11 12.35 -6.72 12.50
C ARG A 11 11.05 -7.46 12.22
N LEU A 12 10.69 -8.33 13.15
CA LEU A 12 9.42 -9.04 13.17
C LEU A 12 8.29 -8.04 13.46
N ARG A 13 7.38 -7.84 12.51
CA ARG A 13 6.20 -6.98 12.71
C ARG A 13 4.93 -7.69 12.25
N MET A 14 3.84 -7.34 12.93
CA MET A 14 2.51 -7.90 12.72
C MET A 14 1.92 -7.28 11.46
N VAL A 15 1.73 -8.09 10.41
CA VAL A 15 1.14 -7.68 9.13
C VAL A 15 -0.12 -8.51 8.89
N SER A 16 -1.17 -7.89 8.35
CA SER A 16 -2.42 -8.58 8.06
C SER A 16 -2.25 -9.50 6.84
N PHE A 17 -1.99 -10.78 7.09
CA PHE A 17 -1.62 -11.75 6.05
C PHE A 17 -2.80 -12.26 5.20
N THR A 18 -4.04 -11.93 5.57
CA THR A 18 -5.22 -12.38 4.83
C THR A 18 -5.32 -11.70 3.45
N LEU A 19 -4.74 -10.50 3.26
CA LEU A 19 -4.65 -9.85 1.94
C LEU A 19 -3.55 -10.46 1.05
N PHE A 20 -2.45 -10.95 1.63
CA PHE A 20 -1.29 -11.49 0.89
C PHE A 20 -1.59 -12.77 0.07
N TYR A 21 -2.54 -13.61 0.49
CA TYR A 21 -2.82 -14.90 -0.16
C TYR A 21 -4.07 -14.91 -1.05
N TYR A 22 -4.98 -13.94 -0.89
CA TYR A 22 -6.29 -13.94 -1.58
C TYR A 22 -6.38 -12.96 -2.76
N LEU A 23 -5.39 -12.08 -2.94
CA LEU A 23 -5.32 -11.12 -4.06
C LEU A 23 -4.57 -11.69 -5.28
N TRP A 24 -4.76 -12.95 -5.66
CA TRP A 24 -4.19 -13.48 -6.90
C TRP A 24 -5.27 -13.54 -8.00
N THR A 25 -5.54 -12.38 -8.60
CA THR A 25 -6.33 -12.28 -9.83
C THR A 25 -5.61 -11.36 -10.81
N ALA A 26 -5.93 -11.41 -12.10
CA ALA A 26 -5.34 -10.53 -13.12
C ALA A 26 -5.63 -9.03 -12.89
N TYR A 27 -6.45 -8.68 -11.90
CA TYR A 27 -6.83 -7.32 -11.50
C TYR A 27 -6.28 -6.94 -10.13
N ALA A 28 -5.40 -7.76 -9.55
CA ALA A 28 -4.82 -7.51 -8.25
C ALA A 28 -3.53 -6.69 -8.37
N ASP A 29 -3.30 -5.86 -7.36
CA ASP A 29 -2.06 -5.12 -7.20
C ASP A 29 -0.85 -6.07 -7.19
N SER A 30 0.28 -5.61 -7.73
CA SER A 30 1.50 -6.40 -7.74
C SER A 30 1.99 -6.72 -6.32
N GLN A 31 2.73 -7.82 -6.15
CA GLN A 31 3.38 -8.11 -4.85
C GLN A 31 4.34 -6.99 -4.42
N VAL A 32 4.93 -6.29 -5.39
CA VAL A 32 5.84 -5.17 -5.14
C VAL A 32 5.07 -3.97 -4.58
N SER A 33 3.91 -3.60 -5.16
CA SER A 33 3.09 -2.51 -4.65
C SER A 33 2.53 -2.80 -3.26
N VAL A 34 2.15 -4.06 -2.97
CA VAL A 34 1.74 -4.45 -1.62
C VAL A 34 2.87 -4.27 -0.61
N ILE A 35 4.10 -4.69 -0.94
CA ILE A 35 5.26 -4.47 -0.05
C ILE A 35 5.52 -2.98 0.17
N ILE A 36 5.41 -2.15 -0.87
CA ILE A 36 5.60 -0.70 -0.77
C ILE A 36 4.51 -0.07 0.10
N HIS A 37 3.25 -0.43 -0.11
CA HIS A 37 2.10 0.01 0.69
C HIS A 37 2.35 -0.29 2.18
N GLU A 38 2.61 -1.56 2.51
CA GLU A 38 2.81 -1.98 3.91
C GLU A 38 4.05 -1.33 4.55
N ALA A 39 5.13 -1.14 3.78
CA ALA A 39 6.34 -0.48 4.27
C ALA A 39 6.12 1.02 4.52
N SER A 40 5.26 1.67 3.74
CA SER A 40 4.99 3.11 3.86
C SER A 40 4.29 3.48 5.18
N HIS A 41 3.54 2.56 5.78
CA HIS A 41 2.90 2.76 7.09
C HIS A 41 3.87 2.95 8.25
N PHE A 42 5.14 2.54 8.11
CA PHE A 42 6.08 2.70 9.21
C PHE A 42 6.33 4.19 9.50
N LEU A 43 6.21 4.55 10.78
CA LEU A 43 6.40 5.92 11.29
C LEU A 43 7.78 6.51 10.94
N ASP A 44 8.79 5.64 10.84
CA ASP A 44 10.16 5.98 10.47
C ASP A 44 10.44 5.87 8.96
N THR A 45 9.41 5.63 8.15
CA THR A 45 9.50 5.57 6.68
C THR A 45 8.70 6.71 6.05
N MET A 46 7.36 6.65 6.08
CA MET A 46 6.48 7.72 5.56
C MET A 46 5.30 8.03 6.51
N ALA A 47 5.01 7.18 7.49
CA ALA A 47 3.84 7.28 8.35
C ALA A 47 2.50 7.37 7.56
N ALA A 48 2.45 6.72 6.39
CA ALA A 48 1.30 6.79 5.49
C ALA A 48 0.03 6.18 6.11
N THR A 49 -1.12 6.61 5.60
CA THR A 49 -2.48 6.21 6.01
C THR A 49 -3.24 5.54 4.87
N ASP A 50 -4.37 4.91 5.19
CA ASP A 50 -5.26 4.23 4.24
C ASP A 50 -6.51 5.08 3.93
N GLU A 51 -6.33 6.28 3.39
CA GLU A 51 -7.47 7.16 3.05
C GLU A 51 -8.19 6.71 1.78
N GLN A 52 -7.47 6.07 0.85
CA GLN A 52 -8.04 5.54 -0.39
C GLN A 52 -7.38 4.22 -0.80
N TYR A 53 -8.23 3.20 -0.93
CA TYR A 53 -7.83 1.84 -1.30
C TYR A 53 -7.76 1.61 -2.82
N TYR A 54 -6.92 0.62 -3.17
CA TYR A 54 -6.68 0.04 -4.49
C TYR A 54 -5.97 0.94 -5.50
N ILE A 55 -4.99 0.37 -6.21
CA ILE A 55 -4.35 1.04 -7.35
C ILE A 55 -5.25 0.87 -8.57
N THR A 56 -6.14 1.84 -8.76
CA THR A 56 -7.10 1.85 -9.87
C THR A 56 -6.85 3.05 -10.80
N PRO A 57 -7.37 3.03 -12.04
CA PRO A 57 -7.32 4.19 -12.93
C PRO A 57 -7.97 5.46 -12.35
N PHE A 58 -8.77 5.35 -11.28
CA PHE A 58 -9.41 6.48 -10.62
C PHE A 58 -8.58 7.08 -9.47
N LEU A 59 -7.55 6.37 -8.99
CA LEU A 59 -6.69 6.85 -7.91
C LEU A 59 -6.01 8.20 -8.24
N PRO A 60 -5.50 8.45 -9.48
CA PRO A 60 -4.97 9.76 -9.84
C PRO A 60 -6.03 10.87 -9.87
N VAL A 61 -7.28 10.54 -10.21
CA VAL A 61 -8.38 11.52 -10.18
C VAL A 61 -8.67 11.92 -8.74
N TRP A 62 -8.78 10.95 -7.84
CA TRP A 62 -8.95 11.20 -6.41
C TRP A 62 -7.78 11.98 -5.81
N GLY A 63 -6.54 11.60 -6.16
CA GLY A 63 -5.34 12.25 -5.62
C GLY A 63 -5.22 13.72 -6.04
N ARG A 64 -5.67 14.05 -7.26
CA ARG A 64 -5.76 15.46 -7.71
C ARG A 64 -6.83 16.27 -6.97
N SER A 65 -7.90 15.65 -6.47
CA SER A 65 -8.93 16.35 -5.69
C SER A 65 -8.63 16.42 -4.18
N HIS A 66 -7.77 15.53 -3.67
CA HIS A 66 -7.36 15.48 -2.26
C HIS A 66 -5.83 15.39 -2.12
N PRO A 67 -5.07 16.39 -2.64
CA PRO A 67 -3.61 16.30 -2.68
C PRO A 67 -2.95 16.25 -1.29
N ASP A 68 -3.60 16.85 -0.30
CA ASP A 68 -3.21 16.81 1.11
C ASP A 68 -3.33 15.41 1.73
N LEU A 69 -4.31 14.63 1.31
CA LEU A 69 -4.46 13.23 1.74
C LEU A 69 -3.63 12.29 0.87
N ALA A 70 -3.50 12.59 -0.42
CA ALA A 70 -2.84 11.72 -1.39
C ALA A 70 -1.33 11.58 -1.16
N ILE A 71 -0.67 12.63 -0.66
CA ILE A 71 0.76 12.58 -0.35
C ILE A 71 1.05 11.61 0.81
N ASP A 72 0.10 11.43 1.72
CA ASP A 72 0.19 10.57 2.88
C ASP A 72 -0.56 9.24 2.68
N ASN A 73 -1.11 8.95 1.50
CA ASN A 73 -1.88 7.72 1.25
C ASN A 73 -0.99 6.57 0.75
N ALA A 74 -1.04 5.42 1.42
CA ALA A 74 -0.16 4.27 1.16
C ALA A 74 -0.29 3.73 -0.27
N GLU A 75 -1.51 3.61 -0.80
CA GLU A 75 -1.76 3.20 -2.19
C GLU A 75 -1.32 4.24 -3.20
N SER A 76 -1.40 5.53 -2.88
CA SER A 76 -0.93 6.60 -3.76
C SER A 76 0.60 6.55 -3.89
N ILE A 77 1.30 6.30 -2.78
CA ILE A 77 2.75 6.08 -2.76
C ILE A 77 3.11 4.82 -3.55
N ALA A 78 2.43 3.70 -3.30
CA ALA A 78 2.67 2.45 -3.99
C ALA A 78 2.42 2.57 -5.49
N GLY A 79 1.29 3.15 -5.89
CA GLY A 79 0.90 3.39 -7.29
C GLY A 79 1.91 4.27 -8.03
N TYR A 80 2.36 5.37 -7.42
CA TYR A 80 3.39 6.23 -8.01
C TYR A 80 4.69 5.47 -8.33
N VAL A 81 5.09 4.54 -7.46
CA VAL A 81 6.34 3.77 -7.64
C VAL A 81 6.20 2.67 -8.70
N VAL A 82 5.07 1.95 -8.73
CA VAL A 82 4.95 0.76 -9.60
C VAL A 82 4.43 1.07 -10.99
N ASP A 83 3.50 2.00 -11.13
CA ASP A 83 2.90 2.30 -12.42
C ASP A 83 3.71 3.34 -13.18
N GLY A 84 4.42 4.23 -12.45
CA GLY A 84 5.05 5.41 -13.01
C GLY A 84 3.99 6.35 -13.61
N ASP A 85 4.16 7.64 -13.40
CA ASP A 85 3.27 8.64 -14.04
C ASP A 85 3.38 8.60 -15.58
#